data_AF-A0A537NTE2-F1
#
_entry.id   AF-A0A537NTE2-F1
#
_cell.length_a   1.000
_cell.length_b   1.000
_cell.length_c   1.000
_cell.angle_alpha   90.00
_cell.angle_beta   90.00
_cell.angle_gamma   90.00
#
_symmetry.space_group_name_H-M   'P 1'
#
loop_
_entity.id
_entity.type
_entity.pdbx_description
1 polymer ?
#
loop_
_entity_poly.entity_id
_entity_poly.type
_entity_poly.pdbx_seq_one_letter_code
_entity_poly.pdbx_strand_id
1 'polypeptide(L)'
;MALKSMRIMVAALGMAAASGSLAAQDRIEPASFLSNDEYLPRVVTIREDRGGRVILYGLRMREWLEEGTQVRFAGKCQSACTLYLGLSQEQTCISDGATFGFHSPYGVSG
;
A
#
# COMPACT_ATOMS: atom_id res chain seq x y z
N MET A 1 -21.30 29.19 11.78
CA MET A 1 -20.98 29.56 13.16
C MET A 1 -19.51 29.29 13.40
N ALA A 2 -18.67 30.32 13.26
CA ALA A 2 -17.27 30.26 13.62
C ALA A 2 -17.03 31.36 14.66
N LEU A 3 -16.62 30.96 15.86
CA LEU A 3 -15.83 31.78 16.79
C LEU A 3 -15.49 30.89 17.99
N LYS A 4 -14.21 30.63 18.23
CA LYS A 4 -13.53 31.27 19.36
C LYS A 4 -12.02 31.10 19.29
N SER A 5 -11.35 32.21 19.02
CA SER A 5 -9.94 32.41 19.34
C SER A 5 -9.72 32.25 20.84
N MET A 6 -8.65 31.56 21.23
CA MET A 6 -8.00 31.81 22.52
C MET A 6 -6.49 31.60 22.37
N ARG A 7 -5.77 32.70 22.19
CA ARG A 7 -4.32 32.79 22.40
C ARG A 7 -4.13 33.26 23.84
N ILE A 8 -3.45 32.48 24.67
CA ILE A 8 -2.91 32.94 25.95
C ILE A 8 -1.43 32.59 25.94
N MET A 9 -0.59 33.62 25.98
CA MET A 9 0.85 33.51 26.19
C MET A 9 1.19 33.75 27.67
N VAL A 10 2.41 33.31 28.03
CA VAL A 10 3.25 33.69 29.19
C VAL A 10 3.01 32.78 30.42
N ALA A 11 4.02 32.11 31.00
CA ALA A 11 5.31 32.66 31.43
C ALA A 11 6.53 31.74 31.23
N ALA A 12 7.63 32.36 30.82
CA ALA A 12 8.99 31.83 30.94
C ALA A 12 9.55 32.22 32.30
N LEU A 13 10.02 31.25 33.10
CA LEU A 13 10.86 31.50 34.27
C LEU A 13 11.85 30.34 34.46
N GLY A 14 13.15 30.67 34.52
CA GLY A 14 14.16 29.87 35.22
C GLY A 14 15.28 29.27 34.35
N MET A 15 16.37 30.04 34.18
CA MET A 15 17.67 29.50 33.77
C MET A 15 18.26 28.69 34.93
N ALA A 16 18.53 27.40 34.73
CA ALA A 16 19.42 26.62 35.58
C ALA A 16 20.70 26.32 34.78
N ALA A 17 21.77 27.05 35.07
CA ALA A 17 23.11 26.72 34.62
C ALA A 17 23.63 25.57 35.49
N ALA A 18 23.76 24.38 34.91
CA ALA A 18 24.55 23.30 35.47
C ALA A 18 25.72 23.02 34.51
N SER A 19 26.88 23.57 34.86
CA SER A 19 28.16 23.24 34.27
C SER A 19 28.57 21.83 34.66
N GLY A 20 28.62 20.92 33.68
CA GLY A 20 29.05 19.52 33.82
C GLY A 20 29.61 19.00 32.49
N SER A 21 30.79 18.40 32.57
CA SER A 21 31.77 18.17 31.51
C SER A 21 31.50 17.04 30.50
N LEU A 22 32.07 17.24 29.31
CA LEU A 22 32.48 16.29 28.26
C LEU A 22 31.45 15.27 27.71
N ALA A 23 30.97 15.61 26.51
CA ALA A 23 30.93 14.72 25.35
C ALA A 23 30.48 13.27 25.61
N ALA A 24 29.21 13.09 25.99
CA ALA A 24 28.48 11.97 25.43
C ALA A 24 28.21 12.34 23.97
N GLN A 25 29.10 11.88 23.08
CA GLN A 25 28.85 11.91 21.65
C GLN A 25 27.51 11.24 21.44
N ASP A 26 26.54 12.05 21.04
CA ASP A 26 25.34 11.65 20.36
C ASP A 26 25.80 10.80 19.18
N ARG A 27 25.88 9.48 19.35
CA ARG A 27 25.86 8.58 18.20
C ARG A 27 24.46 8.76 17.65
N ILE A 28 24.33 9.73 16.75
CA ILE A 28 23.36 9.64 15.68
C ILE A 28 23.74 8.36 14.94
N GLU A 29 23.14 7.24 15.37
CA GLU A 29 23.01 6.06 14.55
C GLU A 29 22.39 6.56 13.25
N PRO A 30 23.11 6.58 12.11
CA PRO A 30 22.50 6.99 10.87
C PRO A 30 21.32 6.05 10.66
N ALA A 31 20.12 6.60 10.50
CA ALA A 31 18.88 5.92 10.16
C ALA A 31 18.98 5.28 8.75
N SER A 32 19.98 4.43 8.58
CA SER A 32 20.42 3.81 7.33
C SER A 32 19.67 2.50 7.06
N PHE A 33 18.64 2.18 7.85
CA PHE A 33 17.83 0.97 7.71
C PHE A 33 16.35 1.15 8.06
N LEU A 34 15.79 2.37 8.01
CA LEU A 34 14.35 2.47 7.78
C LEU A 34 14.14 2.01 6.33
N SER A 35 13.94 0.71 6.17
CA SER A 35 13.66 0.04 4.90
C SER A 35 12.60 0.85 4.16
N ASN A 36 12.93 1.35 2.97
CA ASN A 36 11.96 2.00 2.09
C ASN A 36 10.73 1.12 1.82
N ASP A 37 10.79 -0.17 2.15
CA ASP A 37 9.72 -1.15 2.09
C ASP A 37 8.45 -0.77 2.87
N GLU A 38 8.53 0.06 3.93
CA GLU A 38 7.31 0.50 4.65
C GLU A 38 6.54 1.60 3.89
N TYR A 39 7.17 2.25 2.90
CA TYR A 39 6.56 3.32 2.12
C TYR A 39 6.30 2.95 0.65
N LEU A 40 6.88 1.86 0.15
CA LEU A 40 6.62 1.42 -1.22
C LEU A 40 5.28 0.66 -1.31
N PRO A 41 4.44 0.96 -2.32
CA PRO A 41 3.19 0.24 -2.50
C PRO A 41 3.47 -1.25 -2.73
N ARG A 42 2.64 -2.12 -2.14
CA ARG A 42 2.70 -3.56 -2.38
C ARG A 42 2.62 -3.83 -3.88
N VAL A 43 3.54 -4.61 -4.44
CA VAL A 43 3.50 -5.04 -5.84
C VAL A 43 3.19 -6.53 -5.94
N VAL A 44 2.15 -6.89 -6.68
CA VAL A 44 1.77 -8.27 -7.00
C VAL A 44 1.99 -8.52 -8.48
N THR A 45 2.71 -9.59 -8.83
CA THR A 45 2.92 -9.99 -10.23
C THR A 45 2.15 -11.27 -10.56
N ILE A 46 1.26 -11.20 -11.55
CA ILE A 46 0.48 -12.33 -12.06
C ILE A 46 1.18 -12.88 -13.30
N ARG A 47 1.60 -14.16 -13.27
CA ARG A 47 2.32 -14.83 -14.37
C ARG A 47 1.58 -16.03 -14.95
N GLU A 48 0.90 -16.79 -14.10
CA GLU A 48 0.07 -17.94 -14.49
C GLU A 48 -1.01 -18.11 -13.42
N ASP A 49 -2.20 -17.59 -13.69
CA ASP A 49 -3.36 -17.73 -12.84
C ASP A 49 -4.54 -18.19 -13.68
N ARG A 50 -5.05 -19.39 -13.38
CA ARG A 50 -6.13 -20.04 -14.13
C ARG A 50 -7.53 -19.66 -13.62
N GLY A 51 -7.59 -18.83 -12.60
CA GLY A 51 -8.83 -18.45 -11.91
C GLY A 51 -9.29 -19.50 -10.89
N GLY A 52 -10.56 -19.40 -10.49
CA GLY A 52 -11.15 -20.24 -9.46
C GLY A 52 -12.46 -19.66 -8.94
N ARG A 53 -12.69 -19.76 -7.63
CA ARG A 53 -13.91 -19.26 -6.99
C ARG A 53 -13.99 -17.73 -7.12
N VAL A 54 -14.92 -17.26 -7.95
CA VAL A 54 -15.17 -15.84 -8.25
C VAL A 54 -15.18 -14.95 -6.99
N ILE A 55 -15.84 -15.40 -5.93
CA ILE A 55 -15.94 -14.61 -4.68
C ILE A 55 -14.59 -14.33 -4.02
N LEU A 56 -13.62 -15.25 -4.10
CA LEU A 56 -12.30 -15.05 -3.49
C LEU A 56 -11.48 -14.01 -4.27
N TYR A 57 -11.62 -14.00 -5.60
CA TYR A 57 -10.99 -13.01 -6.45
C TYR A 57 -11.61 -11.62 -6.23
N GLY A 58 -12.94 -11.53 -6.12
CA GLY A 58 -13.62 -10.27 -5.80
C GLY A 58 -13.23 -9.69 -4.43
N LEU A 59 -13.15 -10.53 -3.39
CA LEU A 59 -12.70 -10.09 -2.06
C LEU A 59 -11.25 -9.59 -2.07
N ARG A 60 -10.35 -10.32 -2.73
CA ARG A 60 -8.95 -9.89 -2.87
C ARG A 60 -8.82 -8.61 -3.70
N MET A 61 -9.61 -8.46 -4.76
CA MET A 61 -9.60 -7.25 -5.56
C MET A 61 -9.99 -6.02 -4.73
N ARG A 62 -11.02 -6.16 -3.88
CA ARG A 62 -11.45 -5.08 -2.97
C ARG A 62 -10.33 -4.68 -2.01
N GLU A 63 -9.66 -5.67 -1.40
CA GLU A 63 -8.49 -5.42 -0.54
C GLU A 63 -7.39 -4.67 -1.29
N TRP A 64 -7.06 -5.09 -2.52
CA TRP A 64 -6.06 -4.41 -3.34
C TRP A 64 -6.45 -2.98 -3.74
N LEU A 65 -7.74 -2.71 -4.01
CA LEU A 65 -8.25 -1.35 -4.22
C LEU A 65 -8.03 -0.47 -2.98
N GLU A 66 -8.39 -0.98 -1.79
CA GLU A 66 -8.26 -0.25 -0.52
C GLU A 66 -6.79 0.00 -0.14
N GLU A 67 -5.92 -0.96 -0.41
CA GLU A 67 -4.49 -0.87 -0.09
C GLU A 67 -3.66 -0.08 -1.13
N GLY A 68 -4.24 0.27 -2.29
CA GLY A 68 -3.45 0.83 -3.39
C GLY A 68 -2.38 -0.14 -3.91
N THR A 69 -2.66 -1.45 -3.86
CA THR A 69 -1.72 -2.49 -4.34
C THR A 69 -1.52 -2.34 -5.85
N GLN A 70 -0.27 -2.35 -6.30
CA GLN A 70 0.09 -2.37 -7.71
C GLN A 70 0.05 -3.80 -8.24
N VAL A 71 -0.71 -4.05 -9.29
CA VAL A 71 -0.84 -5.36 -9.94
C VAL A 71 -0.22 -5.32 -11.33
N ARG A 72 0.80 -6.14 -11.51
CA ARG A 72 1.49 -6.34 -12.79
C ARG A 72 1.09 -7.66 -13.43
N PHE A 73 0.49 -7.60 -14.61
CA PHE A 73 0.24 -8.77 -15.45
C PHE A 73 1.45 -9.03 -16.35
N ALA A 74 2.09 -10.18 -16.18
CA ALA A 74 3.31 -10.57 -16.90
C ALA A 74 3.22 -11.99 -17.51
N GLY A 75 2.00 -12.48 -17.70
CA GLY A 75 1.73 -13.80 -18.28
C GLY A 75 0.22 -14.09 -18.33
N LYS A 76 -0.18 -15.34 -18.09
CA LYS A 76 -1.57 -15.77 -18.25
C LYS A 76 -2.42 -15.41 -17.04
N CYS A 77 -3.58 -14.83 -17.31
CA CYS A 77 -4.64 -14.58 -16.34
C CYS A 77 -5.97 -15.01 -16.94
N GLN A 78 -6.57 -16.08 -16.42
CA GLN A 78 -7.76 -16.71 -17.00
C GLN A 78 -8.91 -16.74 -16.00
N SER A 79 -10.14 -16.85 -16.51
CA SER A 79 -11.34 -17.06 -15.70
C SER A 79 -11.47 -15.96 -14.63
N ALA A 80 -11.70 -16.33 -13.36
CA ALA A 80 -11.84 -15.37 -12.25
C ALA A 80 -10.64 -14.43 -12.06
N CYS A 81 -9.42 -14.79 -12.51
CA CYS A 81 -8.27 -13.88 -12.45
C CYS A 81 -8.54 -12.57 -13.19
N THR A 82 -9.28 -12.62 -14.31
CA THR A 82 -9.53 -11.43 -15.13
C THR A 82 -10.37 -10.37 -14.42
N LEU A 83 -10.95 -10.68 -13.25
CA LEU A 83 -11.58 -9.67 -12.40
C LEU A 83 -10.60 -8.57 -11.99
N TYR A 84 -9.32 -8.90 -11.79
CA TYR A 84 -8.30 -7.92 -11.41
C TYR A 84 -8.04 -6.86 -12.49
N LEU A 85 -8.52 -7.05 -13.72
CA LEU A 85 -8.52 -6.00 -14.74
C LEU A 85 -9.48 -4.84 -14.43
N GLY A 86 -10.34 -4.99 -13.41
CA GLY A 86 -11.20 -3.93 -12.88
C GLY A 86 -10.52 -3.01 -11.86
N LEU A 87 -9.25 -3.24 -11.51
CA LEU A 87 -8.46 -2.31 -10.70
C LEU A 87 -8.28 -0.97 -11.44
N SER A 88 -7.92 0.09 -10.72
CA SER A 88 -7.69 1.39 -11.34
C SER A 88 -6.52 1.34 -12.34
N GLN A 89 -6.47 2.29 -13.26
CA GLN A 89 -5.39 2.39 -14.24
C GLN A 89 -4.03 2.63 -13.56
N GLU A 90 -4.03 3.39 -12.47
CA GLU A 90 -2.84 3.69 -11.66
C GLU A 90 -2.32 2.43 -10.96
N GLN A 91 -3.21 1.50 -10.61
CA GLN A 91 -2.88 0.24 -9.96
C GLN A 91 -2.48 -0.87 -10.93
N THR A 92 -2.70 -0.68 -12.23
CA THR A 92 -2.59 -1.76 -13.22
C THR A 92 -1.41 -1.55 -14.17
N CYS A 93 -0.54 -2.55 -14.27
CA CYS A 93 0.51 -2.60 -15.29
C CYS A 93 0.37 -3.87 -16.11
N ILE A 94 0.18 -3.74 -17.43
CA ILE A 94 0.14 -4.87 -18.37
C ILE A 94 1.47 -4.93 -19.11
N SER A 95 2.22 -6.01 -18.94
CA SER A 95 3.48 -6.24 -19.64
C SER A 95 3.25 -6.94 -20.99
N ASP A 96 4.19 -6.75 -21.90
CA ASP A 96 4.23 -7.50 -23.16
C ASP A 96 4.17 -9.02 -22.90
N GLY A 97 3.36 -9.71 -23.70
CA GLY A 97 3.15 -11.16 -23.57
C GLY A 97 2.15 -11.57 -22.50
N ALA A 98 1.53 -10.64 -21.76
CA ALA A 98 0.37 -10.95 -20.92
C ALA A 98 -0.82 -11.40 -21.79
N THR A 99 -1.56 -12.41 -21.34
CA THR A 99 -2.74 -12.93 -22.05
C THR A 99 -3.92 -13.10 -21.11
N PHE A 100 -5.11 -12.74 -21.57
CA PHE A 100 -6.33 -12.73 -20.76
C PHE A 100 -7.38 -13.67 -21.35
N GLY A 101 -7.90 -14.59 -20.53
CA GLY A 101 -8.91 -15.56 -20.95
C GLY A 101 -10.24 -15.35 -20.24
N PHE A 102 -11.29 -15.02 -20.99
CA PHE A 102 -12.62 -14.74 -20.46
C PHE A 102 -13.61 -15.88 -20.77
N HIS A 103 -14.45 -16.21 -19.79
CA HIS A 103 -15.63 -17.05 -19.97
C HIS A 103 -16.62 -16.79 -18.82
N SER A 104 -17.89 -17.19 -18.99
CA SER A 104 -18.89 -17.06 -17.94
C SER A 104 -18.56 -17.92 -16.71
N PRO A 105 -18.84 -17.45 -15.47
CA PRO A 105 -18.75 -18.30 -14.29
C PRO A 105 -19.64 -19.53 -14.41
N TYR A 106 -19.13 -20.65 -13.92
CA TYR A 106 -19.92 -21.86 -13.74
C TYR A 106 -20.30 -21.98 -12.27
N GLY A 107 -21.48 -22.51 -11.99
CA GLY A 107 -21.97 -22.76 -10.64
C GLY A 107 -22.93 -23.93 -10.65
N VAL A 108 -23.54 -24.21 -9.50
CA VAL A 108 -24.69 -25.11 -9.46
C VAL A 108 -25.85 -24.43 -10.18
N SER A 109 -26.00 -24.71 -11.47
CA SER A 109 -27.26 -24.54 -12.17
C SER A 109 -28.22 -25.54 -11.52
N GLY A 110 -29.16 -25.02 -10.72
CA GLY A 110 -30.40 -25.73 -10.44
C GLY A 110 -31.24 -25.79 -11.72
#